data_AF-A0A9P6UHA0-F1
#
_entry.id   AF-A0A9P6UHA0-F1
#
_cell.length_a   1.000
_cell.length_b   1.000
_cell.length_c   1.000
_cell.angle_alpha   90.00
_cell.angle_beta   90.00
_cell.angle_gamma   90.00
#
_symmetry.space_group_name_H-M   'P 1'
#
loop_
_entity.id
_entity.type
_entity.pdbx_description
1 polymer ?
#
loop_
_entity_poly.entity_id
_entity_poly.type
_entity_poly.pdbx_seq_one_letter_code
_entity_poly.pdbx_strand_id
1 'polypeptide(L)'
;MLILILPGLLAVVSSVFADVTYNVIGFPGAKGNSFAVEINKKLYPLRTSTTAFPLWSGVAAGAPASSSYRYVELNKKGTKVMSEKFQRSLENAGTTATPNEFFDRKTTITKLPTVNQVYKDIRPKPSKAFDDSQIATIHLTVDQAAFDDMLQHPLVERKPKLTAGFKFINANNVYSVDTVVLKVSGHASRNYNKVSLGIDFDTSKGETFFDRPAIKLRAQRTDPSMIREKLYTDILHSVGVPSTQGSYVRAYAN
;
A
#
# COMPACT_ATOMS: atom_id res chain seq x y z
N MET A 1 -53.87 -34.98 -32.01
CA MET A 1 -52.42 -34.73 -31.91
C MET A 1 -52.24 -33.41 -31.18
N LEU A 2 -51.97 -33.46 -29.87
CA LEU A 2 -51.98 -32.30 -28.98
C LEU A 2 -50.54 -31.78 -28.85
N ILE A 3 -50.27 -30.57 -29.35
CA ILE A 3 -48.95 -29.93 -29.26
C ILE A 3 -48.88 -29.21 -27.91
N LEU A 4 -48.10 -29.74 -26.98
CA LEU A 4 -47.72 -29.05 -25.75
C LEU A 4 -46.63 -28.02 -26.07
N ILE A 5 -46.94 -26.73 -25.93
CA ILE A 5 -45.96 -25.64 -25.98
C ILE A 5 -45.52 -25.36 -24.54
N LEU A 6 -44.27 -25.70 -24.22
CA LEU A 6 -43.63 -25.39 -22.94
C LEU A 6 -43.19 -23.90 -22.98
N PRO A 7 -43.67 -23.01 -22.09
CA PRO A 7 -43.14 -21.65 -22.04
C PRO A 7 -41.79 -21.66 -21.33
N GLY A 8 -40.71 -21.45 -22.09
CA GLY A 8 -39.37 -21.25 -21.56
C GLY A 8 -39.30 -19.95 -20.76
N LEU A 9 -38.99 -20.05 -19.47
CA LEU A 9 -38.74 -18.93 -18.58
C LEU A 9 -37.43 -18.23 -19.00
N LEU A 10 -37.54 -17.12 -19.73
CA LEU A 10 -36.39 -16.29 -20.10
C LEU A 10 -35.97 -15.48 -18.86
N ALA A 11 -34.94 -15.95 -18.15
CA ALA A 11 -34.35 -15.19 -17.05
C ALA A 11 -33.58 -13.98 -17.62
N VAL A 12 -34.18 -12.80 -17.53
CA VAL A 12 -33.51 -11.53 -17.83
C VAL A 12 -32.51 -11.26 -16.70
N VAL A 13 -31.23 -11.52 -16.95
CA VAL A 13 -30.16 -11.11 -16.05
C VAL A 13 -29.98 -9.60 -16.22
N SER A 14 -30.61 -8.82 -15.34
CA SER A 14 -30.42 -7.37 -15.29
C SER A 14 -28.99 -7.07 -14.84
N SER A 15 -28.15 -6.61 -15.76
CA SER A 15 -26.83 -6.08 -15.43
C SER A 15 -26.98 -4.74 -14.73
N VAL A 16 -26.71 -4.72 -13.42
CA VAL A 16 -26.64 -3.47 -12.66
C VAL A 16 -25.35 -2.74 -13.05
N PHE A 17 -25.53 -1.53 -13.58
CA PHE A 17 -24.44 -0.60 -13.85
C PHE A 17 -24.23 0.28 -12.63
N ALA A 18 -22.99 0.43 -12.21
CA ALA A 18 -22.65 1.27 -11.07
C ALA A 18 -21.40 2.09 -11.38
N ASP A 19 -21.35 3.29 -10.79
CA ASP A 19 -20.16 4.12 -10.80
C ASP A 19 -19.24 3.62 -9.68
N VAL A 20 -18.07 3.12 -10.06
CA VAL A 20 -17.09 2.55 -9.12
C VAL A 20 -15.81 3.37 -9.17
N THR A 21 -15.30 3.74 -7.99
CA THR A 21 -14.00 4.39 -7.83
C THR A 21 -12.90 3.34 -7.78
N TYR A 22 -11.94 3.42 -8.68
CA TYR A 22 -10.77 2.54 -8.70
C TYR A 22 -9.56 3.27 -8.14
N ASN A 23 -8.81 2.59 -7.28
CA ASN A 23 -7.65 3.13 -6.56
C ASN A 23 -6.44 2.22 -6.77
N VAL A 24 -5.38 2.77 -7.35
CA VAL A 24 -4.12 2.04 -7.56
C VAL A 24 -2.92 2.84 -7.08
N ILE A 25 -2.07 2.20 -6.30
CA ILE A 25 -0.75 2.65 -5.91
C ILE A 25 0.21 2.25 -7.03
N GLY A 26 0.85 3.23 -7.65
CA GLY A 26 1.71 2.96 -8.80
C GLY A 26 2.77 4.02 -9.03
N PHE A 27 3.94 3.57 -9.47
CA PHE A 27 5.08 4.38 -9.86
C PHE A 27 5.27 4.20 -11.38
N PRO A 28 4.90 5.20 -12.20
CA PRO A 28 5.01 5.05 -13.65
C PRO A 28 6.47 4.84 -14.09
N GLY A 29 6.69 3.96 -15.08
CA GLY A 29 8.02 3.62 -15.58
C GLY A 29 8.73 4.75 -16.32
N ALA A 30 8.00 5.78 -16.77
CA ALA A 30 8.58 6.98 -17.36
C ALA A 30 7.85 8.26 -16.93
N LYS A 31 8.59 9.38 -16.90
CA LYS A 31 8.04 10.68 -16.53
C LYS A 31 6.88 11.10 -17.44
N GLY A 32 5.72 11.35 -16.83
CA GLY A 32 4.50 11.75 -17.51
C GLY A 32 3.64 10.58 -18.01
N ASN A 33 4.03 9.34 -17.74
CA ASN A 33 3.12 8.21 -17.81
C ASN A 33 2.07 8.31 -16.68
N SER A 34 0.96 7.61 -16.85
CA SER A 34 -0.19 7.61 -15.93
C SER A 34 -0.82 6.22 -15.84
N PHE A 35 -1.76 6.02 -14.92
CA PHE A 35 -2.50 4.77 -14.81
C PHE A 35 -3.93 4.92 -15.35
N ALA A 36 -4.49 3.80 -15.82
CA ALA A 36 -5.90 3.65 -16.14
C ALA A 36 -6.39 2.30 -15.63
N VAL A 37 -7.70 2.17 -15.42
CA VAL A 37 -8.36 0.87 -15.26
C VAL A 37 -8.97 0.46 -16.60
N GLU A 38 -8.70 -0.77 -17.03
CA GLU A 38 -9.30 -1.38 -18.21
C GLU A 38 -10.45 -2.30 -17.79
N ILE A 39 -11.64 -2.02 -18.30
CA ILE A 39 -12.86 -2.81 -18.08
C ILE A 39 -13.48 -3.08 -19.43
N ASN A 40 -13.70 -4.35 -19.79
CA ASN A 40 -14.26 -4.75 -21.09
C ASN A 40 -13.56 -4.09 -22.29
N LYS A 41 -12.21 -4.01 -22.25
CA LYS A 41 -11.33 -3.34 -23.25
C LYS A 41 -11.47 -1.81 -23.34
N LYS A 42 -12.35 -1.19 -22.55
CA LYS A 42 -12.46 0.27 -22.42
C LYS A 42 -11.54 0.77 -21.31
N LEU A 43 -10.85 1.87 -21.58
CA LEU A 43 -9.92 2.50 -20.63
C LEU A 43 -10.61 3.65 -19.90
N TYR A 44 -10.45 3.66 -18.58
CA TYR A 44 -10.90 4.73 -17.69
C TYR A 44 -9.66 5.33 -17.02
N PRO A 45 -9.24 6.56 -17.40
CA PRO A 45 -8.04 7.19 -16.86
C PRO A 45 -8.13 7.42 -15.35
N LEU A 46 -7.05 7.14 -14.64
CA LEU A 46 -6.88 7.46 -13.22
C LEU A 46 -5.98 8.70 -13.10
N ARG A 47 -6.21 9.50 -12.06
CA ARG A 47 -5.50 10.76 -11.82
C ARG A 47 -4.80 10.73 -10.48
N THR A 48 -3.69 11.45 -10.39
CA THR A 48 -2.96 11.73 -9.15
C THR A 48 -2.65 13.22 -9.09
N SER A 49 -2.36 13.73 -7.89
CA SER A 49 -1.71 15.02 -7.65
C SER A 49 -0.33 14.80 -7.02
N THR A 50 0.45 15.87 -6.84
CA THR A 50 1.68 15.83 -6.05
C THR A 50 1.43 15.40 -4.61
N THR A 51 0.31 15.83 -4.03
CA THR A 51 -0.09 15.49 -2.66
C THR A 51 -0.74 14.12 -2.54
N ALA A 52 -1.25 13.52 -3.63
CA ALA A 52 -1.85 12.18 -3.63
C ALA A 52 -0.86 11.08 -4.05
N PHE A 53 0.15 11.42 -4.86
CA PHE A 53 1.14 10.47 -5.36
C PHE A 53 1.75 9.66 -4.21
N PRO A 54 1.92 8.32 -4.35
CA PRO A 54 1.74 7.50 -5.55
C PRO A 54 0.34 6.89 -5.74
N LEU A 55 -0.70 7.44 -5.09
CA LEU A 55 -2.08 6.95 -5.25
C LEU A 55 -2.76 7.60 -6.46
N TRP A 56 -3.27 6.75 -7.36
CA TRP A 56 -4.04 7.14 -8.54
C TRP A 56 -5.48 6.68 -8.38
N SER A 57 -6.42 7.60 -8.61
CA SER A 57 -7.84 7.35 -8.43
C SER A 57 -8.67 7.85 -9.61
N GLY A 58 -9.79 7.19 -9.89
CA GLY A 58 -10.73 7.60 -10.93
C GLY A 58 -12.01 6.77 -10.94
N VAL A 59 -13.07 7.33 -11.52
CA VAL A 59 -14.40 6.70 -11.56
C VAL A 59 -14.59 6.05 -12.92
N ALA A 60 -14.99 4.79 -12.93
CA ALA A 60 -15.53 4.15 -14.13
C ALA A 60 -17.05 4.21 -14.10
N ALA A 61 -17.61 5.22 -14.77
CA ALA A 61 -19.04 5.41 -14.81
C ALA A 61 -19.74 4.36 -15.69
N GLY A 62 -20.86 3.83 -15.20
CA GLY A 62 -21.67 2.84 -15.91
C GLY A 62 -20.91 1.57 -16.28
N ALA A 63 -19.97 1.12 -15.45
CA ALA A 63 -19.32 -0.18 -15.62
C ALA A 63 -20.23 -1.28 -15.02
N PRO A 64 -20.36 -2.45 -15.66
CA PRO A 64 -21.11 -3.56 -15.04
C PRO A 64 -20.42 -3.99 -13.76
N ALA A 65 -21.15 -4.07 -12.64
CA ALA A 65 -20.60 -4.36 -11.31
C ALA A 65 -19.91 -5.74 -11.20
N SER A 66 -20.18 -6.66 -12.12
CA SER A 66 -19.53 -7.99 -12.19
C SER A 66 -18.33 -8.05 -13.13
N SER A 67 -17.94 -6.93 -13.75
CA SER A 67 -16.88 -6.94 -14.77
C SER A 67 -15.52 -7.19 -14.13
N SER A 68 -14.75 -8.09 -14.75
CA SER A 68 -13.32 -8.18 -14.45
C SER A 68 -12.60 -6.93 -14.95
N TYR A 69 -11.56 -6.54 -14.23
CA TYR A 69 -10.78 -5.36 -14.57
C TYR A 69 -9.29 -5.60 -14.36
N ARG A 70 -8.46 -4.73 -14.91
CA ARG A 70 -7.02 -4.68 -14.62
C ARG A 70 -6.50 -3.26 -14.73
N TYR A 71 -5.43 -2.97 -14.02
CA TYR A 71 -4.73 -1.71 -14.21
C TYR A 71 -3.78 -1.77 -15.39
N VAL A 72 -3.59 -0.62 -16.03
CA VAL A 72 -2.66 -0.42 -17.14
C VAL A 72 -1.89 0.86 -16.94
N GLU A 73 -0.64 0.89 -17.40
CA GLU A 73 0.14 2.11 -17.51
C GLU A 73 0.00 2.67 -18.93
N LEU A 74 -0.28 3.97 -19.02
CA LEU A 74 -0.42 4.72 -20.25
C LEU A 74 0.74 5.69 -20.42
N ASN A 75 1.25 5.83 -21.64
CA ASN A 75 2.17 6.91 -21.98
C ASN A 75 1.44 8.27 -22.06
N LYS A 76 2.20 9.35 -22.28
CA LYS A 76 1.66 10.71 -22.48
C LYS A 76 0.61 10.84 -23.59
N LYS A 77 0.60 9.94 -24.57
CA LYS A 77 -0.37 9.91 -25.68
C LYS A 77 -1.62 9.07 -25.36
N GLY A 78 -1.72 8.52 -24.15
CA GLY A 78 -2.81 7.62 -23.74
C GLY A 78 -2.70 6.20 -24.28
N THR A 79 -1.55 5.81 -24.87
CA THR A 79 -1.34 4.44 -25.35
C THR A 79 -0.84 3.55 -24.21
N LYS A 80 -1.37 2.33 -24.11
CA LYS A 80 -0.90 1.32 -23.16
C LYS A 80 0.57 0.98 -23.39
N VAL A 81 1.40 1.11 -22.35
CA VAL A 81 2.80 0.69 -22.34
C VAL A 81 3.04 -0.50 -21.41
N MET A 82 2.17 -0.69 -20.42
CA MET A 82 2.18 -1.85 -19.54
C MET A 82 0.75 -2.24 -19.16
N SER A 83 0.52 -3.51 -18.85
CA SER A 83 -0.77 -4.02 -18.36
C SER A 83 -0.51 -5.14 -17.36
N GLU A 84 -1.30 -5.19 -16.29
CA GLU A 84 -1.25 -6.32 -15.37
C GLU A 84 -1.52 -7.62 -16.13
N LYS A 85 -0.76 -8.67 -15.77
CA LYS A 85 -0.85 -10.00 -16.42
C LYS A 85 -2.00 -10.85 -15.89
N PHE A 86 -2.83 -10.29 -15.02
CA PHE A 86 -3.98 -10.95 -14.40
C PHE A 86 -5.20 -10.02 -14.44
N GLN A 87 -6.37 -10.59 -14.22
CA GLN A 87 -7.62 -9.87 -14.03
C GLN A 87 -7.96 -9.85 -12.53
N ARG A 88 -8.62 -8.77 -12.11
CA ARG A 88 -9.21 -8.54 -10.80
C ARG A 88 -10.73 -8.60 -10.92
N SER A 89 -11.39 -8.75 -9.78
CA SER A 89 -12.85 -8.74 -9.68
C SER A 89 -13.24 -7.90 -8.47
N LEU A 90 -14.36 -7.18 -8.58
CA LEU A 90 -14.93 -6.50 -7.42
C LEU A 90 -15.39 -7.56 -6.40
N GLU A 91 -15.22 -7.25 -5.12
CA GLU A 91 -15.57 -8.19 -4.05
C GLU A 91 -17.07 -8.52 -4.07
N ASN A 92 -17.93 -7.50 -4.29
CA ASN A 92 -19.38 -7.65 -4.29
C ASN A 92 -20.03 -6.70 -5.33
N ALA A 93 -21.24 -7.02 -5.78
CA ALA A 93 -21.98 -6.20 -6.75
C ALA A 93 -22.34 -4.77 -6.23
N GLY A 94 -22.29 -4.55 -4.91
CA GLY A 94 -22.54 -3.24 -4.29
C GLY A 94 -21.28 -2.41 -4.01
N THR A 95 -20.10 -2.87 -4.44
CA THR A 95 -18.84 -2.16 -4.19
C THR A 95 -18.82 -0.82 -4.94
N THR A 96 -18.71 0.29 -4.21
CA THR A 96 -18.62 1.65 -4.76
C THR A 96 -17.19 2.14 -4.95
N ALA A 97 -16.21 1.48 -4.32
CA ALA A 97 -14.79 1.75 -4.49
C ALA A 97 -13.94 0.49 -4.27
N THR A 98 -12.85 0.34 -5.02
CA THR A 98 -11.82 -0.65 -4.71
C THR A 98 -11.00 -0.20 -3.49
N PRO A 99 -10.39 -1.15 -2.76
CA PRO A 99 -9.29 -0.81 -1.86
C PRO A 99 -8.15 -0.10 -2.62
N ASN A 100 -7.19 0.46 -1.90
CA ASN A 100 -5.93 0.94 -2.48
C ASN A 100 -5.08 -0.25 -2.92
N GLU A 101 -5.23 -0.66 -4.17
CA GLU A 101 -4.53 -1.81 -4.73
C GLU A 101 -3.12 -1.43 -5.18
N PHE A 102 -2.16 -2.35 -5.17
CA PHE A 102 -0.81 -2.07 -5.69
C PHE A 102 -0.69 -2.59 -7.12
N PHE A 103 -0.20 -1.75 -8.03
CA PHE A 103 -0.04 -2.11 -9.44
C PHE A 103 0.82 -3.37 -9.61
N ASP A 104 0.36 -4.30 -10.45
CA ASP A 104 1.00 -5.59 -10.74
C ASP A 104 1.15 -6.52 -9.51
N ARG A 105 0.31 -6.30 -8.48
CA ARG A 105 0.15 -7.22 -7.35
C ARG A 105 -1.27 -7.73 -7.24
N LYS A 106 -1.48 -9.00 -7.62
CA LYS A 106 -2.80 -9.64 -7.65
C LYS A 106 -3.55 -9.57 -6.32
N THR A 107 -2.86 -9.84 -5.21
CA THR A 107 -3.51 -9.91 -3.90
C THR A 107 -3.21 -8.68 -3.05
N THR A 108 -4.26 -7.89 -2.78
CA THR A 108 -4.20 -6.69 -1.93
C THR A 108 -4.27 -7.06 -0.44
N ILE A 109 -5.23 -7.92 -0.07
CA ILE A 109 -5.47 -8.38 1.29
C ILE A 109 -5.41 -9.91 1.33
N THR A 110 -4.63 -10.46 2.25
CA THR A 110 -4.48 -11.91 2.50
C THR A 110 -4.51 -12.15 4.01
N LYS A 111 -5.42 -12.98 4.49
CA LYS A 111 -5.40 -13.41 5.90
C LYS A 111 -4.23 -14.36 6.14
N LEU A 112 -3.32 -14.00 7.03
CA LEU A 112 -2.24 -14.88 7.49
C LEU A 112 -2.68 -15.73 8.69
N PRO A 113 -2.09 -16.91 8.89
CA PRO A 113 -2.23 -17.65 10.14
C PRO A 113 -1.74 -16.81 11.32
N THR A 114 -2.48 -16.84 12.42
CA THR A 114 -2.15 -16.12 13.65
C THR A 114 -1.50 -17.06 14.66
N VAL A 115 -0.58 -16.56 15.47
CA VAL A 115 -0.10 -17.28 16.65
C VAL A 115 -1.24 -17.36 17.66
N ASN A 116 -1.50 -18.54 18.22
CA ASN A 116 -2.56 -18.71 19.21
C ASN A 116 -2.27 -17.87 20.46
N GLN A 117 -3.28 -17.15 20.94
CA GLN A 117 -3.15 -16.35 22.16
C GLN A 117 -3.13 -17.26 23.39
N VAL A 118 -2.08 -17.18 24.22
CA VAL A 118 -1.91 -18.00 25.44
C VAL A 118 -2.33 -17.24 26.69
N TYR A 119 -1.90 -15.98 26.82
CA TYR A 119 -2.28 -15.09 27.91
C TYR A 119 -3.13 -13.94 27.39
N LYS A 120 -3.78 -13.16 28.25
CA LYS A 120 -4.55 -11.98 27.80
C LYS A 120 -3.63 -11.03 27.02
N ASP A 121 -4.06 -10.62 25.82
CA ASP A 121 -3.38 -9.56 25.08
C ASP A 121 -3.58 -8.23 25.83
N ILE A 122 -2.48 -7.65 26.29
CA ILE A 122 -2.44 -6.39 27.03
C ILE A 122 -2.00 -5.21 26.17
N ARG A 123 -1.82 -5.42 24.87
CA ARG A 123 -1.51 -4.32 23.94
C ARG A 123 -2.66 -3.33 23.87
N PRO A 124 -2.37 -2.04 23.60
CA PRO A 124 -3.39 -1.10 23.16
C PRO A 124 -4.10 -1.61 21.90
N LYS A 125 -5.29 -1.07 21.63
CA LYS A 125 -6.11 -1.39 20.45
C LYS A 125 -5.24 -1.55 19.19
N PRO A 126 -5.46 -2.60 18.37
CA PRO A 126 -4.72 -2.80 17.14
C PRO A 126 -4.69 -1.54 16.27
N SER A 127 -3.48 -1.09 15.92
CA SER A 127 -3.29 0.09 15.09
C SER A 127 -3.39 -0.28 13.62
N LYS A 128 -4.03 0.59 12.83
CA LYS A 128 -4.15 0.45 11.37
C LYS A 128 -2.79 0.43 10.66
N ALA A 129 -1.71 0.85 11.33
CA ALA A 129 -0.35 0.79 10.84
C ALA A 129 0.21 -0.64 10.76
N PHE A 130 -0.28 -1.57 11.58
CA PHE A 130 0.28 -2.92 11.74
C PHE A 130 -0.72 -4.01 11.38
N ASP A 131 -1.50 -3.78 10.33
CA ASP A 131 -2.39 -4.80 9.77
C ASP A 131 -1.58 -5.78 8.92
N ASP A 132 -1.37 -6.98 9.47
CA ASP A 132 -0.61 -8.06 8.83
C ASP A 132 -1.31 -8.71 7.63
N SER A 133 -2.58 -8.38 7.40
CA SER A 133 -3.31 -8.91 6.23
C SER A 133 -2.86 -8.27 4.92
N GLN A 134 -2.01 -7.25 4.98
CA GLN A 134 -1.65 -6.43 3.83
C GLN A 134 -0.22 -5.92 3.95
N ILE A 135 0.34 -5.53 2.81
CA ILE A 135 1.64 -4.85 2.77
C ILE A 135 1.37 -3.40 2.39
N ALA A 136 1.57 -2.49 3.34
CA ALA A 136 1.41 -1.06 3.10
C ALA A 136 2.56 -0.50 2.26
N THR A 137 2.35 0.67 1.68
CA THR A 137 3.35 1.46 0.98
C THR A 137 3.66 2.72 1.77
N ILE A 138 4.93 2.91 2.10
CA ILE A 138 5.46 4.19 2.56
C ILE A 138 6.14 4.85 1.37
N HIS A 139 5.74 6.08 1.08
CA HIS A 139 6.37 6.94 0.09
C HIS A 139 6.94 8.16 0.80
N LEU A 140 8.23 8.40 0.57
CA LEU A 140 8.98 9.53 1.09
C LEU A 140 9.29 10.46 -0.06
N THR A 141 8.90 11.73 0.06
CA THR A 141 9.29 12.77 -0.89
C THR A 141 10.55 13.44 -0.36
N VAL A 142 11.69 13.27 -1.03
CA VAL A 142 13.01 13.68 -0.52
C VAL A 142 13.73 14.62 -1.48
N ASP A 143 14.66 15.42 -0.96
CA ASP A 143 15.74 15.94 -1.80
C ASP A 143 16.67 14.78 -2.15
N GLN A 144 16.71 14.39 -3.43
CA GLN A 144 17.42 13.18 -3.85
C GLN A 144 18.92 13.27 -3.59
N ALA A 145 19.55 14.43 -3.79
CA ALA A 145 20.99 14.59 -3.58
C ALA A 145 21.36 14.45 -2.09
N ALA A 146 20.58 15.08 -1.20
CA ALA A 146 20.79 14.96 0.23
C ALA A 146 20.46 13.55 0.76
N PHE A 147 19.45 12.90 0.19
CA PHE A 147 19.12 11.51 0.53
C PHE A 147 20.23 10.54 0.09
N ASP A 148 20.73 10.67 -1.13
CA ASP A 148 21.82 9.85 -1.66
C ASP A 148 23.10 10.04 -0.85
N ASP A 149 23.45 11.28 -0.51
CA ASP A 149 24.58 11.58 0.38
C ASP A 149 24.39 10.95 1.78
N MET A 150 23.18 11.00 2.33
CA MET A 150 22.87 10.33 3.61
C MET A 150 23.08 8.82 3.52
N LEU A 151 22.69 8.19 2.40
CA LEU A 151 22.85 6.74 2.19
C LEU A 151 24.30 6.33 1.91
N GLN A 152 25.09 7.16 1.20
CA GLN A 152 26.49 6.88 0.87
C GLN A 152 27.43 7.07 2.07
N HIS A 153 27.06 7.93 3.00
CA HIS A 153 27.85 8.20 4.21
C HIS A 153 27.05 7.90 5.48
N PRO A 154 26.58 6.64 5.66
CA PRO A 154 25.65 6.30 6.71
C PRO A 154 26.28 6.39 8.10
N LEU A 155 27.63 6.37 8.20
CA LEU A 155 28.40 6.39 9.46
C LEU A 155 28.69 7.79 10.01
N VAL A 156 28.42 8.85 9.26
CA VAL A 156 28.64 10.22 9.73
C VAL A 156 27.59 10.58 10.78
N GLU A 157 28.02 10.82 12.02
CA GLU A 157 27.09 11.04 13.15
C GLU A 157 26.51 12.46 13.21
N ARG A 158 27.19 13.45 12.62
CA ARG A 158 26.81 14.87 12.66
C ARG A 158 26.33 15.37 11.30
N LYS A 159 25.40 14.65 10.67
CA LYS A 159 24.74 15.15 9.46
C LYS A 159 23.57 16.08 9.80
N PRO A 160 23.28 17.09 8.96
CA PRO A 160 22.04 17.84 9.04
C PRO A 160 20.83 16.90 9.04
N LYS A 161 19.78 17.26 9.78
CA LYS A 161 18.51 16.54 9.75
C LYS A 161 17.94 16.63 8.33
N LEU A 162 17.83 15.51 7.63
CA LEU A 162 17.15 15.46 6.35
C LEU A 162 15.65 15.51 6.60
N THR A 163 14.95 16.44 5.96
CA THR A 163 13.48 16.50 5.99
C THR A 163 12.89 15.82 4.76
N ALA A 164 11.75 15.17 4.92
CA ALA A 164 11.04 14.50 3.84
C ALA A 164 9.53 14.68 3.99
N GLY A 165 8.78 14.67 2.88
CA GLY A 165 7.34 14.41 2.93
C GLY A 165 7.09 12.94 3.23
N PHE A 166 6.07 12.61 4.03
CA PHE A 166 5.73 11.24 4.42
C PHE A 166 4.32 10.89 3.98
N LYS A 167 4.17 9.74 3.32
CA LYS A 167 2.86 9.17 3.00
C LYS A 167 2.85 7.68 3.30
N PHE A 168 1.82 7.25 4.02
CA PHE A 168 1.52 5.85 4.29
C PHE A 168 0.20 5.48 3.62
N ILE A 169 0.21 4.42 2.81
CA ILE A 169 -0.97 3.92 2.11
C ILE A 169 -1.11 2.44 2.40
N ASN A 170 -2.22 2.05 3.00
CA ASN A 170 -2.66 0.66 3.05
C ASN A 170 -3.99 0.54 2.27
N ALA A 171 -4.53 -0.66 2.13
CA ALA A 171 -5.74 -0.96 1.36
C ALA A 171 -6.93 -0.06 1.72
N ASN A 172 -7.02 0.40 2.97
CA ASN A 172 -8.20 1.12 3.49
C ASN A 172 -7.89 2.51 4.04
N ASN A 173 -6.62 2.93 4.06
CA ASN A 173 -6.20 4.16 4.72
C ASN A 173 -5.07 4.84 3.94
N VAL A 174 -5.16 6.16 3.87
CA VAL A 174 -4.09 7.04 3.43
C VAL A 174 -3.80 7.98 4.60
N TYR A 175 -2.53 8.07 4.99
CA TYR A 175 -2.06 9.00 6.00
C TYR A 175 -0.89 9.79 5.41
N SER A 176 -0.80 11.08 5.68
CA SER A 176 0.26 11.93 5.13
C SER A 176 0.64 13.04 6.08
N VAL A 177 1.93 13.39 6.06
CA VAL A 177 2.53 14.51 6.80
C VAL A 177 3.50 15.19 5.85
N ASP A 178 3.43 16.52 5.80
CA ASP A 178 4.22 17.30 4.85
C ASP A 178 5.72 17.29 5.17
N THR A 179 6.08 17.14 6.44
CA THR A 179 7.48 17.14 6.87
C THR A 179 7.73 16.19 8.02
N VAL A 180 8.62 15.23 7.81
CA VAL A 180 9.20 14.36 8.84
C VAL A 180 10.71 14.51 8.83
N VAL A 181 11.36 14.17 9.95
CA VAL A 181 12.82 14.07 10.00
C VAL A 181 13.22 12.63 9.66
N LEU A 182 14.04 12.50 8.63
CA LEU A 182 14.59 11.24 8.15
C LEU A 182 16.05 11.11 8.60
N LYS A 183 16.41 9.93 9.11
CA LYS A 183 17.77 9.60 9.53
C LYS A 183 18.12 8.14 9.25
N VAL A 184 19.41 7.86 9.06
CA VAL A 184 19.90 6.48 9.11
C VAL A 184 19.81 5.98 10.56
N SER A 185 19.43 4.71 10.74
CA SER A 185 19.19 4.11 12.05
C SER A 185 19.91 2.78 12.27
N GLY A 186 20.18 2.49 13.55
CA GLY A 186 20.86 1.30 14.04
C GLY A 186 22.38 1.46 14.09
N HIS A 187 23.09 0.47 14.61
CA HIS A 187 24.55 0.49 14.73
C HIS A 187 25.18 -0.31 13.59
N ALA A 188 25.19 -1.64 13.70
CA ALA A 188 25.74 -2.53 12.67
C ALA A 188 24.95 -2.47 11.34
N SER A 189 23.65 -2.14 11.38
CA SER A 189 22.82 -2.07 10.18
C SER A 189 23.23 -0.97 9.19
N ARG A 190 24.06 -0.02 9.62
CA ARG A 190 24.61 1.07 8.80
C ARG A 190 25.66 0.58 7.80
N ASN A 191 26.24 -0.60 8.04
CA ASN A 191 27.31 -1.17 7.22
C ASN A 191 26.79 -1.98 6.01
N TYR A 192 25.48 -2.01 5.78
CA TYR A 192 24.87 -2.75 4.68
C TYR A 192 24.33 -1.81 3.61
N ASN A 193 24.36 -2.25 2.34
CA ASN A 193 23.83 -1.51 1.20
C ASN A 193 22.36 -1.08 1.39
N LYS A 194 21.57 -1.92 2.07
CA LYS A 194 20.21 -1.57 2.50
C LYS A 194 20.25 -1.16 3.97
N VAL A 195 20.35 0.15 4.22
CA VAL A 195 20.34 0.71 5.57
C VAL A 195 18.93 0.73 6.16
N SER A 196 18.85 0.77 7.48
CA SER A 196 17.58 1.03 8.18
C SER A 196 17.38 2.53 8.34
N LEU A 197 16.13 2.98 8.27
CA LEU A 197 15.77 4.40 8.38
C LEU A 197 14.94 4.64 9.64
N GLY A 198 15.19 5.74 10.33
CA GLY A 198 14.34 6.29 11.37
C GLY A 198 13.55 7.47 10.81
N ILE A 199 12.29 7.55 11.17
CA ILE A 199 11.38 8.63 10.79
C ILE A 199 10.81 9.22 12.07
N ASP A 200 11.13 10.47 12.36
CA ASP A 200 10.59 11.20 13.51
C ASP A 200 9.55 12.22 13.02
N PHE A 201 8.39 12.24 13.68
CA PHE A 201 7.28 13.15 13.41
C PHE A 201 7.39 14.39 14.31
N ASP A 202 6.86 15.53 13.85
CA ASP A 202 6.90 16.77 14.63
C ASP A 202 5.83 16.80 15.72
N THR A 203 6.16 16.19 16.86
CA THR A 203 5.27 16.18 18.04
C THR A 203 4.98 17.58 18.59
N SER A 204 5.80 18.59 18.30
CA SER A 204 5.52 19.98 18.72
C SER A 204 4.33 20.58 17.97
N LYS A 205 4.01 20.04 16.80
CA LYS A 205 2.81 20.35 16.01
C LYS A 205 1.66 19.36 16.25
N GLY A 206 1.81 18.42 17.18
CA GLY A 206 0.86 17.34 17.41
C GLY A 206 0.87 16.24 16.33
N GLU A 207 1.86 16.24 15.43
CA GLU A 207 1.96 15.23 14.37
C GLU A 207 2.47 13.90 14.94
N THR A 208 1.69 12.83 14.73
CA THR A 208 2.08 11.46 15.10
C THR A 208 1.57 10.46 14.08
N PHE A 209 2.32 9.38 13.88
CA PHE A 209 1.90 8.27 13.05
C PHE A 209 1.10 7.25 13.86
N PHE A 210 -0.22 7.40 13.85
CA PHE A 210 -1.13 6.56 14.65
C PHE A 210 -0.66 6.46 16.11
N ASP A 211 -0.54 7.61 16.76
CA ASP A 211 -0.10 7.79 18.15
C ASP A 211 1.38 7.48 18.41
N ARG A 212 2.20 7.44 17.36
CA ARG A 212 3.66 7.21 17.46
C ARG A 212 4.44 8.46 17.07
N PRO A 213 5.35 8.94 17.94
CA PRO A 213 6.18 10.10 17.62
C PRO A 213 7.30 9.75 16.64
N ALA A 214 7.66 8.46 16.52
CA ALA A 214 8.67 7.99 15.61
C ALA A 214 8.40 6.54 15.20
N ILE A 215 8.87 6.18 13.99
CA ILE A 215 8.89 4.80 13.50
C ILE A 215 10.27 4.46 12.93
N LYS A 216 10.55 3.16 12.82
CA LYS A 216 11.80 2.64 12.24
C LYS A 216 11.50 1.66 11.10
N LEU A 217 12.03 1.96 9.93
CA LEU A 217 12.07 1.05 8.79
C LEU A 217 13.32 0.19 8.90
N ARG A 218 13.14 -1.06 9.33
CA ARG A 218 14.25 -2.01 9.49
C ARG A 218 14.52 -2.73 8.17
N ALA A 219 15.79 -2.76 7.76
CA ALA A 219 16.20 -3.43 6.53
C ALA A 219 16.22 -4.96 6.64
N GLN A 220 16.30 -5.51 7.87
CA GLN A 220 16.38 -6.95 8.17
C GLN A 220 17.49 -7.69 7.40
N ARG A 221 18.60 -7.01 7.08
CA ARG A 221 19.61 -7.56 6.15
C ARG A 221 20.25 -8.87 6.63
N THR A 222 20.39 -9.04 7.94
CA THR A 222 20.98 -10.21 8.59
C THR A 222 20.01 -11.38 8.77
N ASP A 223 18.72 -11.19 8.49
CA ASP A 223 17.70 -12.23 8.56
C ASP A 223 17.27 -12.63 7.14
N PRO A 224 17.83 -13.72 6.57
CA PRO A 224 17.43 -14.21 5.24
C PRO A 224 15.93 -14.52 5.11
N SER A 225 15.25 -14.83 6.23
CA SER A 225 13.83 -15.14 6.22
C SER A 225 12.94 -13.91 6.30
N MET A 226 13.50 -12.79 6.77
CA MET A 226 12.79 -11.55 7.10
C MET A 226 11.65 -11.69 8.13
N ILE A 227 11.44 -12.86 8.73
CA ILE A 227 10.32 -13.15 9.63
C ILE A 227 10.71 -13.30 11.10
N ARG A 228 12.00 -13.41 11.45
CA ARG A 228 12.41 -13.75 12.82
C ARG A 228 11.97 -12.70 13.83
N GLU A 229 12.24 -11.41 13.56
CA GLU A 229 11.85 -10.33 14.47
C GLU A 229 10.32 -10.25 14.61
N LYS A 230 9.59 -10.31 13.50
CA LYS A 230 8.11 -10.24 13.49
C LYS A 230 7.49 -11.40 14.27
N LEU A 231 7.92 -12.62 13.96
CA LEU A 231 7.43 -13.83 14.63
C LEU A 231 7.74 -13.80 16.13
N TYR A 232 8.94 -13.34 16.50
CA TYR A 232 9.30 -13.21 17.92
C TYR A 232 8.41 -12.19 18.64
N THR A 233 8.15 -11.02 18.03
CA THR A 233 7.22 -10.05 18.61
C THR A 233 5.81 -10.59 18.74
N ASP A 234 5.33 -11.36 17.75
CA ASP A 234 3.99 -11.98 17.79
C ASP A 234 3.89 -13.04 18.88
N ILE A 235 4.94 -13.83 19.09
CA ILE A 235 5.02 -14.81 20.19
C ILE A 235 4.97 -14.09 21.53
N LEU A 236 5.75 -13.01 21.71
CA LEU A 236 5.72 -12.22 22.94
C LEU A 236 4.31 -11.68 23.23
N HIS A 237 3.63 -11.17 22.21
CA HIS A 237 2.24 -10.70 22.36
C HIS A 237 1.27 -11.85 22.69
N SER A 238 1.44 -13.00 22.06
CA SER A 238 0.67 -14.23 22.34
C SER A 238 0.83 -14.67 23.80
N VAL A 239 2.03 -14.52 24.38
CA VAL A 239 2.29 -14.86 25.79
C VAL A 239 2.06 -13.69 26.77
N GLY A 240 1.41 -12.61 26.33
CA GLY A 240 1.02 -11.49 27.19
C GLY A 240 2.17 -10.56 27.60
N VAL A 241 3.32 -10.61 26.91
CA VAL A 241 4.46 -9.72 27.15
C VAL A 241 4.31 -8.45 26.32
N PRO A 242 4.36 -7.24 26.91
CA PRO A 242 4.38 -5.99 26.16
C PRO A 242 5.64 -5.93 25.29
N SER A 243 5.46 -5.75 23.98
CA SER A 243 6.57 -5.64 23.02
C SER A 243 6.19 -4.73 21.86
N THR A 244 7.17 -4.37 21.03
CA THR A 244 6.93 -3.54 19.84
C THR A 244 6.01 -4.23 18.84
N GLN A 245 5.26 -3.43 18.08
CA GLN A 245 4.51 -3.89 16.91
C GLN A 245 5.32 -3.57 15.65
N GLY A 246 5.19 -4.40 14.63
CA GLY A 246 5.84 -4.21 13.34
C GLY A 246 5.00 -4.86 12.24
N SER A 247 5.14 -4.37 11.02
CA SER A 247 4.46 -4.91 9.83
C SER A 247 5.38 -4.74 8.62
N TYR A 248 5.13 -5.52 7.57
CA TYR A 248 5.88 -5.39 6.33
C TYR A 248 5.36 -4.21 5.51
N VAL A 249 6.29 -3.42 4.99
CA VAL A 249 6.00 -2.28 4.12
C VAL A 249 6.89 -2.28 2.90
N ARG A 250 6.36 -1.75 1.79
CA ARG A 250 7.17 -1.29 0.66
C ARG A 250 7.55 0.15 0.94
N ALA A 251 8.82 0.49 0.83
CA ALA A 251 9.29 1.85 1.03
C ALA A 251 9.89 2.39 -0.27
N TYR A 252 9.46 3.58 -0.66
CA TYR A 252 9.96 4.34 -1.80
C TYR A 252 10.41 5.71 -1.29
N ALA A 253 11.55 6.20 -1.77
CA ALA A 253 12.06 7.53 -1.47
C ALA A 253 12.51 8.16 -2.78
N ASN A 254 11.89 9.27 -3.18
CA ASN A 254 12.12 9.95 -4.45
C ASN A 254 11.63 11.40 -4.45
#